data_AF-A0A9E6DZV2-F1
#
_entry.id   AF-A0A9E6DZV2-F1
#
_cell.length_a   1.000
_cell.length_b   1.000
_cell.length_c   1.000
_cell.angle_alpha   90.00
_cell.angle_beta   90.00
_cell.angle_gamma   90.00
#
_symmetry.space_group_name_H-M   'P 1'
#
loop_
_entity.id
_entity.type
_entity.pdbx_description
1 polymer ?
#
loop_
_entity_poly.entity_id
_entity_poly.type
_entity_poly.pdbx_seq_one_letter_code
_entity_poly.pdbx_strand_id
1 'polypeptide(L)'
;MTSEMTILLGALATIFAAVIVGVVTITSTVIAKEQKISELRQLWINSFKNDMAKFLSLCINYRSVIHKADCDPKIPKEKPTYEKALIDLPLNIQNFYEYDTRLKLHLNGTEHIEILLTMEKITQWRERHQKTGGNGQELESLLDSLLKDSGDIISIETAKSKDIGKARKGLLYSSKLFMMALLVGLVFFTLYSHAINYCPFVG
;
A
#
# COMPACT_ATOMS: atom_id res chain seq x y z
N MET A 1 44.59 -23.86 -37.38
CA MET A 1 44.45 -22.64 -36.54
C MET A 1 43.02 -22.08 -36.50
N THR A 2 42.18 -22.32 -37.50
CA THR A 2 40.80 -21.80 -37.56
C THR A 2 39.80 -22.53 -36.64
N SER A 3 40.00 -23.82 -36.36
CA SER A 3 39.09 -24.63 -35.53
C SER A 3 39.18 -24.32 -34.03
N GLU A 4 40.37 -24.05 -33.50
CA GLU A 4 40.54 -23.71 -32.07
C GLU A 4 39.98 -22.32 -31.77
N MET A 5 40.14 -21.37 -32.71
CA MET A 5 39.61 -20.02 -32.59
C MET A 5 38.08 -19.99 -32.59
N THR A 6 37.42 -20.82 -33.40
CA THR A 6 35.95 -20.92 -33.42
C THR A 6 35.39 -21.55 -32.14
N ILE A 7 36.07 -22.56 -31.58
CA ILE A 7 35.69 -23.16 -30.29
C ILE A 7 35.78 -22.11 -29.17
N LEU A 8 36.84 -21.30 -29.14
CA LEU A 8 37.03 -20.26 -28.12
C LEU A 8 36.01 -19.14 -28.25
N LEU A 9 35.65 -18.72 -29.47
CA LEU A 9 34.56 -17.78 -29.74
C LEU A 9 33.20 -18.33 -29.28
N GLY A 10 32.91 -19.61 -29.53
CA GLY A 10 31.69 -20.26 -29.06
C GLY A 10 31.59 -20.31 -27.53
N ALA A 11 32.70 -20.64 -26.85
CA ALA A 11 32.79 -20.64 -25.40
C ALA A 11 32.56 -19.23 -24.82
N LEU A 12 33.19 -18.20 -25.38
CA LEU A 12 32.95 -16.82 -24.94
C LEU A 12 31.50 -16.38 -25.18
N ALA A 13 30.92 -16.70 -26.33
CA ALA A 13 29.53 -16.36 -26.65
C ALA A 13 28.53 -16.97 -25.65
N THR A 14 28.74 -18.23 -25.26
CA THR A 14 27.89 -18.90 -24.25
C THR A 14 28.03 -18.29 -22.86
N ILE A 15 29.25 -17.92 -22.45
CA ILE A 15 29.48 -17.21 -21.18
C ILE A 15 28.76 -15.85 -21.18
N PHE A 16 28.88 -15.08 -22.27
CA PHE A 16 28.18 -13.79 -22.40
C PHE A 16 26.65 -13.97 -22.39
N ALA A 17 26.13 -14.97 -23.09
CA ALA A 17 24.70 -15.29 -23.07
C ALA A 17 24.23 -15.63 -21.65
N ALA A 18 25.00 -16.42 -20.90
CA ALA A 18 24.66 -16.77 -19.52
C ALA A 18 24.65 -15.54 -18.59
N VAL A 19 25.61 -14.61 -18.74
CA VAL A 19 25.63 -13.35 -17.98
C VAL A 19 24.41 -12.49 -18.28
N ILE A 20 24.06 -12.35 -19.56
CA ILE A 20 22.87 -11.59 -19.99
C ILE A 20 21.60 -12.19 -19.36
N VAL A 21 21.44 -13.52 -19.46
CA VAL A 21 20.30 -14.23 -18.87
C VAL A 21 20.26 -14.05 -17.36
N GLY A 22 21.40 -14.09 -16.67
CA GLY A 22 21.49 -13.84 -15.23
C GLY A 22 21.01 -12.44 -14.84
N VAL A 23 21.49 -11.41 -15.55
CA VAL A 23 21.10 -10.01 -15.30
C VAL A 23 19.61 -9.80 -15.54
N VAL A 24 19.07 -10.36 -16.62
CA VAL A 24 17.64 -10.28 -16.93
C VAL A 24 16.81 -10.97 -15.84
N THR A 25 17.23 -12.14 -15.38
CA THR A 25 16.52 -12.91 -14.33
C THR A 25 16.52 -12.18 -12.98
N ILE A 26 17.65 -11.62 -12.57
CA ILE A 26 17.74 -10.86 -11.31
C ILE A 26 16.86 -9.61 -11.40
N THR A 27 16.97 -8.88 -12.50
CA THR A 27 16.21 -7.64 -12.72
C THR A 27 14.70 -7.91 -12.74
N SER A 28 14.26 -8.94 -13.45
CA SER A 28 12.84 -9.31 -13.52
C SER A 28 12.32 -9.76 -12.15
N THR A 29 13.11 -10.50 -11.37
CA THR A 29 12.75 -10.93 -10.02
C THR A 29 12.60 -9.75 -9.06
N VAL A 30 13.56 -8.82 -9.06
CA VAL A 30 13.50 -7.61 -8.23
C VAL A 30 12.28 -6.77 -8.59
N ILE A 31 12.03 -6.57 -9.89
CA ILE A 31 10.85 -5.82 -10.36
C ILE A 31 9.55 -6.50 -9.92
N ALA A 32 9.45 -7.82 -10.05
CA ALA A 32 8.26 -8.56 -9.66
C ALA A 32 7.99 -8.44 -8.15
N LYS A 33 9.06 -8.50 -7.34
CA LYS A 33 8.97 -8.30 -5.89
C LYS A 33 8.47 -6.89 -5.55
N GLU A 34 9.09 -5.85 -6.11
CA GLU A 34 8.71 -4.44 -5.89
C GLU A 34 7.27 -4.16 -6.33
N GLN A 35 6.86 -4.71 -7.47
CA GLN A 35 5.49 -4.59 -7.96
C GLN A 35 4.49 -5.19 -6.96
N LYS A 36 4.75 -6.42 -6.50
CA LYS A 36 3.87 -7.10 -5.54
C LYS A 36 3.81 -6.36 -4.20
N ILE A 37 4.93 -5.81 -3.73
CA ILE A 37 4.96 -4.98 -2.51
C ILE A 37 4.10 -3.71 -2.70
N SER A 38 4.21 -3.04 -3.85
CA SER A 38 3.39 -1.87 -4.16
C SER A 38 1.90 -2.20 -4.20
N GLU A 39 1.53 -3.33 -4.81
CA GLU A 39 0.14 -3.81 -4.85
C GLU A 39 -0.40 -4.12 -3.45
N LEU A 40 0.38 -4.83 -2.63
CA LEU A 40 0.04 -5.11 -1.23
C LEU A 40 -0.17 -3.82 -0.42
N ARG A 41 0.69 -2.81 -0.61
CA ARG A 41 0.52 -1.51 0.06
C ARG A 41 -0.75 -0.79 -0.38
N GLN A 42 -1.07 -0.80 -1.67
CA GLN A 42 -2.31 -0.20 -2.17
C GLN A 42 -3.55 -0.92 -1.63
N LEU A 43 -3.52 -2.26 -1.58
CA LEU A 43 -4.58 -3.06 -0.97
C LEU A 43 -4.76 -2.73 0.52
N TRP A 44 -3.65 -2.60 1.26
CA TRP A 44 -3.68 -2.18 2.65
C TRP A 44 -4.27 -0.77 2.81
N ILE A 45 -3.85 0.22 2.01
CA ILE A 45 -4.41 1.59 2.04
C ILE A 45 -5.91 1.57 1.76
N ASN A 46 -6.35 0.81 0.76
CA ASN A 46 -7.76 0.75 0.37
C ASN A 46 -8.61 0.05 1.46
N SER A 47 -8.09 -1.02 2.05
CA SER A 47 -8.71 -1.69 3.19
C SER A 47 -8.84 -0.75 4.39
N PHE A 48 -7.76 -0.04 4.73
CA PHE A 48 -7.74 0.94 5.81
C PHE A 48 -8.75 2.08 5.59
N LYS A 49 -8.79 2.66 4.39
CA LYS A 49 -9.78 3.69 4.02
C LYS A 49 -11.22 3.20 4.19
N ASN A 50 -11.50 1.99 3.73
CA ASN A 50 -12.84 1.41 3.82
C ASN A 50 -13.25 1.17 5.27
N ASP A 51 -12.35 0.59 6.07
CA ASP A 51 -12.61 0.32 7.49
C ASP A 51 -12.77 1.64 8.28
N MET A 52 -11.96 2.66 7.97
CA MET A 52 -12.08 3.99 8.58
C MET A 52 -13.40 4.68 8.22
N ALA A 53 -13.80 4.64 6.95
CA ALA A 53 -15.08 5.22 6.51
C ALA A 53 -16.27 4.55 7.20
N LYS A 54 -16.23 3.23 7.38
CA LYS A 54 -17.27 2.49 8.10
C LYS A 54 -17.27 2.80 9.59
N PHE A 55 -16.10 2.88 10.22
CA PHE A 55 -15.97 3.27 11.62
C PHE A 55 -16.52 4.68 11.88
N LEU A 56 -16.14 5.65 11.04
CA LEU A 56 -16.66 7.02 11.10
C LEU A 56 -18.17 7.07 10.88
N SER A 57 -18.70 6.33 9.90
CA SER A 57 -20.13 6.22 9.65
C SER A 57 -20.90 5.69 10.86
N LEU A 58 -20.38 4.67 11.54
CA LEU A 58 -20.98 4.17 12.79
C LEU A 58 -20.99 5.22 13.89
N CYS A 59 -19.92 5.99 14.05
CA CYS A 59 -19.86 7.05 15.05
C CYS A 59 -20.84 8.20 14.75
N ILE A 60 -20.95 8.60 13.48
CA ILE A 60 -21.91 9.62 13.02
C ILE A 60 -23.35 9.12 13.22
N ASN A 61 -23.62 7.86 12.90
CA ASN A 61 -24.92 7.25 13.16
C ASN A 61 -25.25 7.25 14.65
N TYR A 62 -24.27 6.90 15.50
CA TYR A 62 -24.42 6.95 16.95
C TYR A 62 -24.75 8.36 17.44
N ARG A 63 -24.05 9.38 16.95
CA ARG A 63 -24.39 10.79 17.21
C ARG A 63 -25.82 11.12 16.82
N SER A 64 -26.28 10.69 15.64
CA SER A 64 -27.62 11.00 15.14
C SER A 64 -28.72 10.37 16.00
N VAL A 65 -28.47 9.18 16.56
CA VAL A 65 -29.38 8.49 17.47
C VAL A 65 -29.43 9.22 18.82
N ILE A 66 -28.28 9.62 19.36
CA ILE A 66 -28.19 10.40 20.60
C ILE A 66 -28.92 11.73 20.46
N HIS A 67 -28.64 12.48 19.40
CA HIS A 67 -29.26 13.78 19.17
C HIS A 67 -30.79 13.68 19.07
N LYS A 68 -31.31 12.63 18.42
CA LYS A 68 -32.75 12.35 18.36
C LYS A 68 -33.34 11.97 19.73
N ALA A 69 -32.57 11.29 20.58
CA ALA A 69 -32.98 10.95 21.94
C ALA A 69 -32.99 12.17 22.87
N ASP A 70 -32.03 13.08 22.71
CA ASP A 70 -31.89 14.29 23.54
C ASP A 70 -32.90 15.39 23.15
N CYS A 71 -33.27 15.51 21.87
CA CYS A 71 -34.13 16.60 21.38
C CYS A 71 -35.64 16.34 21.47
N ASP A 72 -36.11 15.13 21.77
CA ASP A 72 -37.54 14.85 21.82
C ASP A 72 -37.93 13.95 23.03
N PRO A 73 -38.21 14.55 24.20
CA PRO A 73 -38.62 13.82 25.39
C PRO A 73 -40.04 13.20 25.28
N LYS A 74 -40.73 13.38 24.14
CA LYS A 74 -42.14 12.96 23.93
C LYS A 74 -42.32 11.93 22.80
N ILE A 75 -41.28 11.31 22.25
CA ILE A 75 -41.48 10.23 21.27
C ILE A 75 -42.12 9.03 22.00
N PRO A 76 -43.37 8.64 21.67
CA PRO A 76 -43.96 7.42 22.20
C PRO A 76 -43.15 6.23 21.71
N LYS A 77 -42.86 5.27 22.59
CA LYS A 77 -42.07 4.04 22.35
C LYS A 77 -42.60 3.12 21.23
N GLU A 78 -43.61 3.54 20.47
CA GLU A 78 -44.38 2.73 19.51
C GLU A 78 -44.15 3.08 18.02
N LYS A 79 -43.18 3.93 17.68
CA LYS A 79 -42.84 4.12 16.25
C LYS A 79 -41.90 3.02 15.75
N PRO A 80 -42.12 2.47 14.53
CA PRO A 80 -41.29 1.39 13.93
C PRO A 80 -39.82 1.79 13.71
N THR A 81 -39.48 3.06 13.87
CA THR A 81 -38.11 3.60 13.85
C THR A 81 -37.33 3.27 15.13
N TYR A 82 -37.99 3.17 16.28
CA TYR A 82 -37.35 2.86 17.57
C TYR A 82 -37.08 1.35 17.70
N GLU A 83 -37.97 0.52 17.17
CA GLU A 83 -37.83 -0.94 17.16
C GLU A 83 -36.70 -1.39 16.23
N LYS A 84 -36.58 -0.79 15.03
CA LYS A 84 -35.40 -0.96 14.17
C LYS A 84 -34.12 -0.45 14.83
N ALA A 85 -34.16 0.71 15.47
CA ALA A 85 -33.01 1.22 16.20
C ALA A 85 -32.58 0.31 17.36
N LEU A 86 -33.52 -0.36 18.05
CA LEU A 86 -33.23 -1.33 19.10
C LEU A 86 -32.65 -2.65 18.55
N ILE A 87 -33.15 -3.14 17.41
CA ILE A 87 -32.67 -4.37 16.76
C ILE A 87 -31.30 -4.14 16.10
N ASP A 88 -31.06 -2.95 15.54
CA ASP A 88 -29.79 -2.59 14.91
C ASP A 88 -28.71 -2.20 15.94
N LEU A 89 -29.08 -1.89 17.20
CA LEU A 89 -28.14 -1.46 18.22
C LEU A 89 -27.09 -2.54 18.57
N PRO A 90 -27.45 -3.82 18.84
CA PRO A 90 -26.47 -4.89 19.04
C PRO A 90 -25.54 -5.08 17.84
N LEU A 91 -26.10 -5.02 16.62
CA LEU A 91 -25.33 -5.18 15.38
C LEU A 91 -24.36 -4.02 15.17
N ASN A 92 -24.78 -2.78 15.45
CA ASN A 92 -23.93 -1.60 15.38
C ASN A 92 -22.81 -1.60 16.43
N ILE A 93 -23.08 -2.14 17.63
CA ILE A 93 -22.06 -2.31 18.67
C ILE A 93 -21.03 -3.37 18.24
N GLN A 94 -21.50 -4.52 17.72
CA GLN A 94 -20.61 -5.56 17.21
C GLN A 94 -19.73 -5.01 16.07
N ASN A 95 -20.34 -4.35 15.09
CA ASN A 95 -19.63 -3.74 13.97
C ASN A 95 -18.63 -2.68 14.44
N PHE A 96 -18.96 -1.88 15.47
CA PHE A 96 -18.05 -0.90 16.04
C PHE A 96 -16.78 -1.57 16.56
N TYR A 97 -16.91 -2.63 17.38
CA TYR A 97 -15.74 -3.34 17.91
C TYR A 97 -14.96 -4.07 16.83
N GLU A 98 -15.64 -4.61 15.82
CA GLU A 98 -14.99 -5.23 14.67
C GLU A 98 -14.10 -4.20 13.95
N TYR A 99 -14.64 -3.04 13.57
CA TYR A 99 -13.87 -2.01 12.87
C TYR A 99 -12.78 -1.40 13.75
N ASP A 100 -13.04 -1.15 15.05
CA ASP A 100 -12.01 -0.69 16.00
C ASP A 100 -10.84 -1.68 16.07
N THR A 101 -11.13 -2.98 16.23
CA THR A 101 -10.11 -4.03 16.29
C THR A 101 -9.35 -4.14 14.97
N ARG A 102 -10.07 -4.15 13.84
CA ARG A 102 -9.44 -4.23 12.51
C ARG A 102 -8.54 -3.04 12.25
N LEU A 103 -8.97 -1.83 12.58
CA LEU A 103 -8.15 -0.62 12.42
C LEU A 103 -6.92 -0.68 13.32
N LYS A 104 -7.05 -1.10 14.58
CA LYS A 104 -5.91 -1.33 15.49
C LYS A 104 -4.91 -2.35 14.95
N LEU A 105 -5.37 -3.39 14.25
CA LEU A 105 -4.50 -4.39 13.61
C LEU A 105 -3.83 -3.87 12.34
N HIS A 106 -4.45 -2.95 11.60
CA HIS A 106 -3.83 -2.31 10.44
C HIS A 106 -2.78 -1.27 10.82
N LEU A 107 -2.95 -0.64 11.99
CA LEU A 107 -2.08 0.41 12.48
C LEU A 107 -0.88 -0.19 13.22
N ASN A 108 0.29 0.39 13.00
CA ASN A 108 1.48 0.02 13.74
C ASN A 108 1.50 0.76 15.08
N GLY A 109 1.58 0.02 16.20
CA GLY A 109 1.55 0.58 17.55
C GLY A 109 2.69 1.56 17.86
N THR A 110 3.81 1.50 17.13
CA THR A 110 4.96 2.40 17.36
C THR A 110 4.91 3.67 16.50
N GLU A 111 4.29 3.62 15.33
CA GLU A 111 4.27 4.74 14.38
C GLU A 111 2.98 5.56 14.45
N HIS A 112 1.86 4.91 14.81
CA HIS A 112 0.52 5.50 14.72
C HIS A 112 -0.10 5.72 16.10
N ILE A 113 0.69 6.20 17.05
CA ILE A 113 0.27 6.37 18.45
C ILE A 113 -0.88 7.37 18.57
N GLU A 114 -0.81 8.51 17.85
CA GLU A 114 -1.80 9.59 17.96
C GLU A 114 -3.21 9.12 17.55
N ILE A 115 -3.35 8.45 16.41
CA ILE A 115 -4.64 7.93 15.95
C ILE A 115 -5.17 6.83 16.88
N LEU A 116 -4.30 5.98 17.43
CA LEU A 116 -4.69 4.94 18.38
C LEU A 116 -5.24 5.56 19.67
N LEU A 117 -4.60 6.62 20.17
CA LEU A 117 -5.09 7.38 21.32
C LEU A 117 -6.44 8.05 21.01
N THR A 118 -6.63 8.61 19.82
CA THR A 118 -7.90 9.20 19.40
C THR A 118 -9.02 8.15 19.34
N MET A 119 -8.74 6.97 18.77
CA MET A 119 -9.68 5.84 18.75
C MET A 119 -10.03 5.33 20.16
N GLU A 120 -9.05 5.28 21.06
CA GLU A 120 -9.28 4.90 22.45
C GLU A 120 -10.20 5.93 23.15
N LYS A 121 -9.97 7.22 22.95
CA LYS A 121 -10.84 8.29 23.47
C LYS A 121 -12.27 8.17 22.97
N ILE A 122 -12.48 7.81 21.70
CA ILE A 122 -13.83 7.57 21.14
C ILE A 122 -14.49 6.37 21.82
N THR A 123 -13.74 5.29 22.05
CA THR A 123 -14.22 4.10 22.76
C THR A 123 -14.63 4.43 24.19
N GLN A 124 -13.78 5.15 24.93
CA GLN A 124 -14.05 5.62 26.29
C GLN A 124 -15.23 6.60 26.34
N TRP A 125 -15.35 7.51 25.36
CA TRP A 125 -16.48 8.42 25.27
C TRP A 125 -17.80 7.66 25.11
N ARG A 126 -17.85 6.63 24.24
CA ARG A 126 -19.04 5.81 24.04
C ARG A 126 -19.44 5.05 25.31
N GLU A 127 -18.46 4.47 26.03
CA GLU A 127 -18.71 3.79 27.31
C GLU A 127 -19.23 4.72 28.41
N ARG A 128 -18.71 5.96 28.46
CA ARG A 128 -19.24 7.01 29.35
C ARG A 128 -20.65 7.41 28.95
N HIS A 129 -20.90 7.62 27.66
CA HIS A 129 -22.21 8.02 27.14
C HIS A 129 -23.30 7.01 27.51
N GLN A 130 -23.01 5.71 27.44
CA GLN A 130 -23.95 4.67 27.86
C GLN A 130 -24.34 4.75 29.36
N LYS A 131 -23.46 5.27 30.22
CA LYS A 131 -23.67 5.30 31.67
C LYS A 131 -24.26 6.62 32.18
N THR A 132 -23.79 7.76 31.64
CA THR A 132 -24.07 9.09 32.21
C THR A 132 -24.75 10.06 31.24
N GLY A 133 -24.97 9.64 29.98
CA GLY A 133 -25.14 10.60 28.89
C GLY A 133 -23.82 11.32 28.62
N GLY A 134 -23.67 11.92 27.44
CA GLY A 134 -22.40 12.50 27.01
C GLY A 134 -22.60 13.57 25.96
N ASN A 135 -21.68 14.53 25.92
CA ASN A 135 -21.76 15.67 25.03
C ASN A 135 -21.43 15.25 23.58
N GLY A 136 -22.39 15.39 22.67
CA GLY A 136 -22.19 15.11 21.24
C GLY A 136 -21.13 16.01 20.58
N GLN A 137 -20.85 17.19 21.14
CA GLN A 137 -19.79 18.09 20.64
C GLN A 137 -18.38 17.55 20.93
N GLU A 138 -18.19 16.81 22.03
CA GLU A 138 -16.92 16.14 22.33
C GLU A 138 -16.63 15.06 21.27
N LEU A 139 -17.65 14.27 20.91
CA LEU A 139 -17.53 13.27 19.85
C LEU A 139 -17.14 13.90 18.52
N GLU A 140 -17.74 15.03 18.13
CA GLU A 140 -17.38 15.72 16.88
C GLU A 140 -15.92 16.15 16.83
N SER A 141 -15.39 16.67 17.93
CA SER A 141 -13.98 17.05 17.99
C SER A 141 -13.03 15.85 17.84
N LEU A 142 -13.41 14.69 18.40
CA LEU A 142 -12.69 13.43 18.21
C LEU A 142 -12.85 12.91 16.76
N LEU A 143 -14.04 13.12 16.20
CA LEU A 143 -14.44 13.05 14.79
C LEU A 143 -13.37 13.62 13.85
N ASP A 144 -13.23 14.92 13.97
CA ASP A 144 -12.37 15.73 13.12
C ASP A 144 -10.90 15.40 13.33
N SER A 145 -10.48 15.15 14.59
CA SER A 145 -9.11 14.70 14.87
C SER A 145 -8.83 13.36 14.19
N LEU A 146 -9.72 12.38 14.31
CA LEU A 146 -9.55 11.07 13.69
C LEU A 146 -9.51 11.16 12.16
N LEU A 147 -10.35 12.00 11.56
CA LEU A 147 -10.37 12.26 10.13
C LEU A 147 -9.04 12.85 9.66
N LYS A 148 -8.51 13.83 10.39
CA LYS A 148 -7.22 14.46 10.09
C LYS A 148 -6.08 13.45 10.21
N ASP A 149 -5.98 12.76 11.34
CA ASP A 149 -4.89 11.81 11.64
C ASP A 149 -4.88 10.67 10.60
N SER A 150 -6.06 10.15 10.24
CA SER A 150 -6.18 9.11 9.21
C SER A 150 -5.81 9.63 7.82
N GLY A 151 -6.16 10.87 7.49
CA GLY A 151 -5.77 11.53 6.25
C GLY A 151 -4.26 11.73 6.12
N ASP A 152 -3.60 12.10 7.22
CA ASP A 152 -2.15 12.28 7.28
C ASP A 152 -1.42 10.94 7.07
N ILE A 153 -1.86 9.86 7.75
CA ILE A 153 -1.33 8.50 7.56
C ILE A 153 -1.45 8.06 6.10
N ILE A 154 -2.64 8.22 5.51
CA ILE A 154 -2.88 7.87 4.10
C ILE A 154 -1.94 8.65 3.18
N SER A 155 -1.73 9.94 3.45
CA SER A 155 -0.90 10.81 2.61
C SER A 155 0.57 10.40 2.69
N ILE A 156 1.07 10.11 3.90
CA ILE A 156 2.43 9.61 4.13
C ILE A 156 2.65 8.29 3.42
N GLU A 157 1.74 7.32 3.59
CA GLU A 157 1.88 6.00 2.97
C GLU A 157 1.73 6.03 1.44
N THR A 158 0.88 6.92 0.94
CA THR A 158 0.75 7.18 -0.50
C THR A 158 2.05 7.78 -1.04
N ALA A 159 2.70 8.70 -0.33
CA ALA A 159 3.97 9.28 -0.74
C ALA A 159 5.09 8.22 -0.80
N LYS A 160 5.23 7.40 0.25
CA LYS A 160 6.20 6.29 0.28
C LYS A 160 6.02 5.34 -0.90
N SER A 161 4.77 5.02 -1.28
CA SER A 161 4.49 4.16 -2.45
C SER A 161 4.97 4.76 -3.79
N LYS A 162 4.89 6.09 -3.94
CA LYS A 162 5.33 6.80 -5.15
C LYS A 162 6.84 6.80 -5.29
N ASP A 163 7.57 6.92 -4.18
CA ASP A 163 9.03 6.94 -4.19
C ASP A 163 9.61 5.58 -4.57
N ILE A 164 8.99 4.48 -4.11
CA ILE A 164 9.31 3.12 -4.59
C ILE A 164 9.08 3.01 -6.10
N GLY A 165 8.00 3.60 -6.62
CA GLY A 165 7.73 3.65 -8.06
C GLY A 165 8.81 4.39 -8.86
N LYS A 166 9.40 5.45 -8.31
CA LYS A 166 10.53 6.16 -8.94
C LYS A 166 11.79 5.31 -8.93
N ALA A 167 12.11 4.66 -7.81
CA ALA A 167 13.25 3.76 -7.69
C ALA A 167 13.16 2.60 -8.72
N ARG A 168 11.97 2.02 -8.89
CA ARG A 168 11.71 1.00 -9.92
C ARG A 168 11.99 1.51 -11.34
N LYS A 169 11.56 2.74 -11.68
CA LYS A 169 11.85 3.35 -12.99
C LYS A 169 13.35 3.57 -13.20
N GLY A 170 14.07 3.96 -12.14
CA GLY A 170 15.53 4.08 -12.16
C GLY A 170 16.22 2.75 -12.47
N LEU A 171 15.84 1.68 -11.75
CA LEU A 171 16.38 0.33 -11.97
C LEU A 171 16.10 -0.21 -13.39
N LEU A 172 14.90 0.07 -13.91
CA LEU A 172 14.52 -0.27 -15.28
C LEU A 172 15.38 0.48 -16.32
N TYR A 173 15.67 1.75 -16.08
CA TYR A 173 16.49 2.55 -16.98
C TYR A 173 17.96 2.10 -16.95
N SER A 174 18.53 1.88 -15.77
CA SER A 174 19.92 1.43 -15.62
C SER A 174 20.15 0.04 -16.22
N SER A 175 19.23 -0.90 -16.00
CA SER A 175 19.31 -2.24 -16.58
C SER A 175 19.19 -2.23 -18.11
N LYS A 176 18.31 -1.41 -18.68
CA LYS A 176 18.22 -1.21 -20.13
C LYS A 176 19.49 -0.64 -20.73
N LEU A 177 20.08 0.38 -20.10
CA LEU A 177 21.35 0.96 -20.54
C LEU A 177 22.48 -0.06 -20.50
N PHE A 178 22.57 -0.85 -19.42
CA PHE A 178 23.57 -1.90 -19.29
C PHE A 178 23.41 -2.98 -20.38
N MET A 179 22.18 -3.42 -20.64
CA MET A 179 21.89 -4.39 -21.71
C MET A 179 22.24 -3.84 -23.09
N MET A 180 21.94 -2.56 -23.35
CA MET A 180 22.29 -1.89 -24.61
C MET A 180 23.80 -1.81 -24.79
N ALA A 181 24.55 -1.45 -23.74
CA ALA A 181 26.01 -1.41 -23.77
C ALA A 181 26.63 -2.79 -24.05
N LEU A 182 26.10 -3.86 -23.44
CA LEU A 182 26.52 -5.24 -23.72
C LEU A 182 26.25 -5.64 -25.18
N LEU A 183 25.08 -5.32 -25.72
CA LEU A 183 24.74 -5.63 -27.11
C LEU A 183 25.63 -4.86 -28.10
N VAL A 184 25.86 -3.57 -27.84
CA VAL A 184 26.77 -2.74 -28.65
C VAL A 184 28.19 -3.30 -28.58
N GLY A 185 28.67 -3.67 -27.40
CA GLY A 185 29.97 -4.31 -27.22
C GLY A 185 30.10 -5.63 -28.01
N LEU A 186 29.06 -6.47 -28.01
CA LEU A 186 29.02 -7.70 -28.82
C LEU A 186 29.10 -7.40 -30.31
N VAL A 187 28.37 -6.40 -30.81
CA VAL A 187 28.41 -6.01 -32.23
C VAL A 187 29.78 -5.47 -32.62
N PHE A 188 30.40 -4.62 -31.81
CA PHE A 188 31.76 -4.15 -32.07
C PHE A 188 32.77 -5.29 -32.07
N PHE A 189 32.63 -6.25 -31.14
CA PHE A 189 33.50 -7.41 -31.07
C PHE A 189 33.37 -8.29 -32.33
N THR A 190 32.15 -8.55 -32.81
CA THR A 190 31.94 -9.34 -34.03
C THR A 190 32.49 -8.61 -35.26
N LEU A 191 32.24 -7.30 -35.40
CA LEU A 191 32.79 -6.49 -36.49
C LEU A 191 34.33 -6.45 -36.47
N TYR A 192 34.94 -6.28 -35.30
CA TYR A 192 36.39 -6.30 -35.13
C TYR A 192 36.99 -7.66 -35.51
N SER A 193 36.37 -8.75 -35.04
CA SER A 193 36.80 -10.11 -35.41
C SER A 193 36.67 -10.37 -36.91
N HIS A 194 35.66 -9.80 -37.57
CA HIS A 194 35.49 -9.91 -39.02
C HIS A 194 36.56 -9.10 -39.76
N ALA A 195 36.82 -7.85 -39.35
CA ALA A 195 37.84 -6.99 -39.98
C ALA A 195 39.24 -7.61 -39.93
N ILE A 196 39.60 -8.30 -38.84
CA ILE A 196 40.88 -9.02 -38.73
C ILE A 196 40.94 -10.19 -39.73
N ASN A 197 39.85 -10.96 -39.88
CA ASN A 197 39.84 -12.13 -40.76
C ASN A 197 39.84 -11.76 -42.26
N TYR A 198 39.34 -10.57 -42.63
CA TYR A 198 39.24 -10.12 -44.03
C TYR A 198 40.36 -9.15 -44.46
N CYS A 199 41.29 -8.78 -43.58
CA CYS A 199 42.56 -8.16 -43.98
C CYS A 199 43.62 -9.26 -44.12
N PRO A 200 43.80 -9.89 -45.31
CA PRO A 200 45.00 -10.66 -45.54
C PRO A 200 46.17 -9.67 -45.46
N PHE A 201 47.04 -9.87 -44.49
CA PHE A 201 48.34 -9.23 -44.47
C PHE A 201 49.01 -9.60 -45.80
N VAL A 202 49.05 -8.65 -46.73
CA VAL A 202 49.80 -8.77 -47.99
C VAL A 202 51.27 -8.77 -47.58
N GLY A 203 51.80 -9.97 -47.36
CA GLY A 203 53.23 -10.27 -47.29
C GLY A 203 53.63 -11.02 -48.54
#